data_AF-A0A7L0SEC1-F1
#
_entry.id   AF-A0A7L0SEC1-F1
#
_cell.length_a   1.000
_cell.length_b   1.000
_cell.length_c   1.000
_cell.angle_alpha   90.00
_cell.angle_beta   90.00
_cell.angle_gamma   90.00
#
_symmetry.space_group_name_H-M   'P 1'
#
loop_
_entity.id
_entity.type
_entity.pdbx_description
1 polymer ?
#
loop_
_entity_poly.entity_id
_entity_poly.type
_entity_poly.pdbx_seq_one_letter_code
_entity_poly.pdbx_strand_id
1 'polypeptide(L)'
;MSKSLGNVIDPQDVIAGASLQRHQFPHGIPECGADALRLTLCSHNVHGDDIRLDVAALLSHRRFCNKIWNALKFVLNALGPHFVPQLPEQVPRGKLGGVDPIAPWDLGNFFLPPLPPQTTPQHPMERWVLSRLAQAAGECERRMEALEVHGAVAAVQHFWLRNFCDVYLVGGPPSV
;
A
#
# COMPACT_ATOMS: atom_id res chain seq x y z
N MET A 1 -35.11 18.18 -6.70
CA MET A 1 -34.78 19.01 -5.52
C MET A 1 -36.04 19.74 -5.07
N SER A 2 -36.39 19.69 -3.78
CA SER A 2 -37.63 20.28 -3.23
C SER A 2 -37.30 21.21 -2.06
N LYS A 3 -37.77 22.47 -2.12
CA LYS A 3 -37.58 23.44 -1.02
C LYS A 3 -38.18 22.98 0.32
N SER A 4 -39.20 22.14 0.28
CA SER A 4 -39.83 21.59 1.49
C SER A 4 -39.03 20.47 2.18
N LEU A 5 -38.10 19.83 1.47
CA LEU A 5 -37.28 18.72 1.97
C LEU A 5 -35.92 19.19 2.50
N GLY A 6 -35.63 20.50 2.49
CA GLY A 6 -34.34 21.05 2.93
C GLY A 6 -33.15 20.67 2.04
N ASN A 7 -33.38 20.02 0.88
CA ASN A 7 -32.35 19.55 -0.03
C ASN A 7 -32.06 20.53 -1.18
N VAL A 8 -32.23 21.82 -0.92
CA VAL A 8 -31.95 22.92 -1.86
C VAL A 8 -30.76 23.69 -1.32
N ILE A 9 -29.67 23.71 -2.09
CA ILE A 9 -28.50 24.53 -1.79
C ILE A 9 -28.89 26.00 -2.03
N ASP A 10 -28.68 26.86 -1.03
CA ASP A 10 -28.92 28.30 -1.18
C ASP A 10 -27.95 28.88 -2.23
N PRO A 11 -28.42 29.63 -3.24
CA PRO A 11 -27.55 30.33 -4.18
C PRO A 11 -26.47 31.18 -3.49
N GLN A 12 -26.74 31.76 -2.32
CA GLN A 12 -25.76 32.52 -1.55
C GLN A 12 -24.61 31.64 -1.05
N ASP A 13 -24.91 30.43 -0.59
CA ASP A 13 -23.90 29.47 -0.14
C ASP A 13 -23.02 29.00 -1.30
N VAL A 14 -23.59 28.86 -2.51
CA VAL A 14 -22.82 28.55 -3.72
C VAL A 14 -21.84 29.68 -4.04
N ILE A 15 -22.29 30.94 -3.97
CA ILE A 15 -21.44 32.12 -4.24
C ILE A 15 -20.35 32.26 -3.18
N ALA A 16 -20.70 32.09 -1.90
CA ALA A 16 -19.77 32.12 -0.78
C ALA A 16 -18.75 30.96 -0.86
N GLY A 17 -19.19 29.75 -1.20
CA GLY A 17 -18.31 28.60 -1.42
C GLY A 17 -17.33 28.84 -2.57
N ALA A 18 -17.80 29.41 -3.69
CA ALA A 18 -16.94 29.74 -4.83
C ALA A 18 -15.90 30.81 -4.51
N SER A 19 -16.24 31.82 -3.70
CA SER A 19 -15.28 32.85 -3.26
C SER A 19 -14.24 32.28 -2.29
N LEU A 20 -14.65 31.43 -1.36
CA LEU A 20 -13.75 30.70 -0.45
C LEU A 20 -12.80 29.78 -1.21
N GLN A 21 -13.30 29.04 -2.21
CA GLN A 21 -12.45 28.18 -3.04
C GLN A 21 -11.39 28.98 -3.79
N ARG A 22 -11.74 30.15 -4.35
CA ARG A 22 -10.78 31.06 -4.99
C ARG A 22 -9.76 31.63 -4.01
N HIS A 23 -10.18 31.91 -2.78
CA HIS A 23 -9.27 32.42 -1.75
C HIS A 23 -8.31 31.32 -1.25
N GLN A 24 -8.79 30.09 -1.05
CA GLN A 24 -7.97 28.96 -0.61
C GLN A 24 -7.04 28.44 -1.71
N PHE A 25 -7.48 28.52 -2.97
CA PHE A 25 -6.74 28.04 -4.14
C PHE A 25 -6.66 29.13 -5.21
N PRO A 26 -5.89 30.22 -4.97
CA PRO A 26 -5.81 31.36 -5.90
C PRO A 26 -5.20 30.98 -7.26
N HIS A 27 -4.43 29.89 -7.31
CA HIS A 27 -3.84 29.34 -8.53
C HIS A 27 -4.48 28.01 -8.96
N GLY A 28 -5.64 27.66 -8.39
CA GLY A 28 -6.31 26.37 -8.61
C GLY A 28 -5.76 25.24 -7.72
N ILE A 29 -6.41 24.08 -7.80
CA ILE A 29 -5.98 22.88 -7.06
C ILE A 29 -4.76 22.28 -7.81
N PRO A 30 -3.64 22.04 -7.11
CA PRO A 30 -2.44 21.50 -7.75
C PRO A 30 -2.66 20.08 -8.26
N GLU A 31 -1.96 19.71 -9.33
CA GLU A 31 -1.99 18.36 -9.85
C GLU A 31 -1.37 17.37 -8.84
N CYS A 32 -2.17 16.40 -8.44
CA CYS A 32 -1.85 15.46 -7.38
C CYS A 32 -1.60 14.02 -7.87
N GLY A 33 -2.15 13.65 -9.04
CA GLY A 33 -2.05 12.31 -9.62
C GLY A 33 -3.16 11.35 -9.14
N ALA A 34 -3.51 10.38 -9.98
CA ALA A 34 -4.65 9.48 -9.74
C ALA A 34 -4.46 8.55 -8.53
N ASP A 35 -3.25 8.00 -8.35
CA ASP A 35 -2.98 7.09 -7.22
C ASP A 35 -3.01 7.81 -5.87
N ALA A 36 -2.50 9.05 -5.83
CA ALA A 36 -2.58 9.88 -4.63
C ALA A 36 -4.04 10.15 -4.24
N LEU A 37 -4.91 10.42 -5.23
CA LEU A 37 -6.34 10.60 -5.01
C LEU A 37 -7.00 9.33 -4.50
N ARG A 38 -6.75 8.17 -5.14
CA ARG A 38 -7.29 6.88 -4.69
C ARG A 38 -6.87 6.57 -3.26
N LEU A 39 -5.59 6.69 -2.93
CA LEU A 39 -5.11 6.44 -1.56
C LEU A 39 -5.71 7.42 -0.54
N THR A 40 -5.91 8.68 -0.94
CA THR A 40 -6.53 9.68 -0.05
C THR A 40 -7.99 9.34 0.21
N LEU A 41 -8.76 8.96 -0.81
CA LEU A 41 -10.15 8.55 -0.62
C LEU A 41 -10.24 7.25 0.20
N CYS A 42 -9.40 6.27 -0.10
CA CYS A 42 -9.37 5.00 0.62
C CYS A 42 -8.88 5.12 2.07
N SER A 43 -8.14 6.17 2.45
CA SER A 43 -7.71 6.40 3.83
C SER A 43 -8.79 7.04 4.72
N HIS A 44 -9.93 7.44 4.15
CA HIS A 44 -11.08 7.89 4.93
C HIS A 44 -11.91 6.70 5.39
N ASN A 45 -12.44 6.79 6.61
CA ASN A 45 -13.32 5.75 7.12
C ASN A 45 -14.69 5.85 6.44
N VAL A 46 -14.97 4.91 5.54
CA VAL A 46 -16.23 4.85 4.77
C VAL A 46 -17.43 4.51 5.65
N HIS A 47 -17.22 4.03 6.88
CA HIS A 47 -18.29 3.76 7.85
C HIS A 47 -18.82 5.02 8.58
N GLY A 48 -18.27 6.21 8.29
CA GLY A 48 -18.74 7.50 8.83
C GLY A 48 -19.30 8.43 7.74
N ASP A 49 -19.90 9.54 8.19
CA ASP A 49 -20.48 10.64 7.39
C ASP A 49 -19.60 11.14 6.23
N ASP A 50 -20.14 12.09 5.45
CA ASP A 50 -19.52 12.79 4.31
C ASP A 50 -17.98 12.85 4.30
N ILE A 51 -17.38 12.43 3.17
CA ILE A 51 -15.93 12.47 2.97
C ILE A 51 -15.48 13.91 2.71
N ARG A 52 -14.84 14.52 3.71
CA ARG A 52 -14.18 15.82 3.55
C ARG A 52 -12.81 15.66 2.88
N LEU A 53 -12.77 15.86 1.57
CA LEU A 53 -11.51 15.79 0.81
C LEU A 53 -10.54 16.91 1.22
N ASP A 54 -9.42 16.54 1.82
CA ASP A 54 -8.31 17.44 2.16
C ASP A 54 -7.20 17.39 1.11
N VAL A 55 -6.95 18.55 0.47
CA VAL A 55 -5.88 18.70 -0.53
C VAL A 55 -4.48 18.56 0.11
N ALA A 56 -4.32 18.91 1.38
CA ALA A 56 -3.04 18.71 2.06
C ALA A 56 -2.74 17.22 2.26
N ALA A 57 -3.72 16.43 2.72
CA ALA A 57 -3.63 14.98 2.79
C ALA A 57 -3.34 14.36 1.41
N LEU A 58 -3.99 14.85 0.35
CA LEU A 58 -3.78 14.43 -1.02
C LEU A 58 -2.32 14.61 -1.49
N LEU A 59 -1.75 15.78 -1.21
CA LEU A 59 -0.34 16.07 -1.50
C LEU A 59 0.62 15.19 -0.68
N SER A 60 0.26 14.85 0.55
CA SER A 60 1.03 13.91 1.37
C SER A 60 1.05 12.51 0.73
N HIS A 61 -0.10 12.01 0.27
CA HIS A 61 -0.19 10.73 -0.44
C HIS A 61 0.60 10.73 -1.76
N ARG A 62 0.65 11.86 -2.49
CA ARG A 62 1.53 11.99 -3.67
C ARG A 62 3.00 11.81 -3.30
N ARG A 63 3.45 12.42 -2.20
CA ARG A 63 4.83 12.27 -1.70
C ARG A 63 5.11 10.82 -1.29
N PHE A 64 4.13 10.14 -0.70
CA PHE A 64 4.20 8.71 -0.39
C PHE A 64 4.35 7.84 -1.64
N CYS A 65 3.54 8.03 -2.69
CA CYS A 65 3.71 7.31 -3.96
C CYS A 65 5.11 7.52 -4.56
N ASN A 66 5.61 8.77 -4.53
CA ASN A 66 6.97 9.08 -4.98
C ASN A 66 8.05 8.39 -4.11
N LYS A 67 7.81 8.23 -2.81
CA LYS A 67 8.71 7.49 -1.91
C LYS A 67 8.76 6.01 -2.29
N ILE A 68 7.62 5.37 -2.56
CA ILE A 68 7.57 3.98 -3.05
C ILE A 68 8.34 3.85 -4.36
N TRP A 69 8.10 4.76 -5.31
CA TRP A 69 8.81 4.76 -6.60
C TRP A 69 10.33 4.83 -6.43
N ASN A 70 10.82 5.75 -5.59
CA ASN A 70 12.25 5.88 -5.31
C ASN A 70 12.84 4.66 -4.60
N ALA A 71 12.10 4.07 -3.66
CA ALA A 71 12.51 2.84 -2.97
C ALA A 71 12.61 1.65 -3.93
N LEU A 72 11.61 1.46 -4.79
CA LEU A 72 11.61 0.41 -5.80
C LEU A 72 12.76 0.59 -6.79
N LYS A 73 12.98 1.82 -7.27
CA LYS A 73 14.09 2.15 -8.18
C LYS A 73 15.44 1.81 -7.55
N PHE A 74 15.63 2.12 -6.26
CA PHE A 74 16.84 1.77 -5.53
C PHE A 74 17.06 0.24 -5.50
N VAL A 75 16.03 -0.53 -5.14
CA VAL A 75 16.11 -2.00 -5.09
C VAL A 75 16.37 -2.60 -6.46
N LEU A 76 15.63 -2.18 -7.49
CA LEU A 76 15.82 -2.69 -8.85
C LEU A 76 17.23 -2.41 -9.38
N ASN A 77 17.79 -1.25 -9.06
CA ASN A 77 19.17 -0.93 -9.41
C ASN A 77 20.18 -1.84 -8.70
N ALA A 78 19.92 -2.22 -7.44
CA ALA A 78 20.77 -3.12 -6.67
C ALA A 78 20.72 -4.58 -7.16
N LEU A 79 19.59 -5.02 -7.73
CA LEU A 79 19.43 -6.37 -8.28
C LEU A 79 20.17 -6.57 -9.62
N GLY A 80 20.46 -5.48 -10.34
CA GLY A 80 21.15 -5.50 -11.63
C GLY A 80 20.22 -5.77 -12.83
N PRO A 81 20.66 -5.42 -14.05
CA PRO A 81 19.80 -5.39 -15.25
C PRO A 81 19.35 -6.76 -15.78
N HIS A 82 19.96 -7.85 -15.31
CA HIS A 82 19.67 -9.22 -15.74
C HIS A 82 19.02 -10.06 -14.65
N PHE A 83 18.55 -9.44 -13.56
CA PHE A 83 17.83 -10.15 -12.54
C PHE A 83 16.48 -10.64 -13.09
N VAL A 84 16.31 -11.97 -13.11
CA VAL A 84 15.05 -12.62 -13.46
C VAL A 84 14.56 -13.36 -12.22
N PRO A 85 13.38 -13.02 -11.67
CA PRO A 85 12.82 -13.74 -10.54
C PRO A 85 12.50 -15.18 -10.95
N GLN A 86 13.00 -16.15 -10.18
CA GLN A 86 12.67 -17.56 -10.40
C GLN A 86 11.26 -17.82 -9.84
N LEU A 87 10.38 -18.39 -10.67
CA LEU A 87 9.05 -18.80 -10.19
C LEU A 87 9.18 -20.01 -9.25
N PRO A 88 8.27 -20.18 -8.28
CA PRO A 88 8.29 -21.31 -7.35
C PRO A 88 8.33 -22.68 -8.04
N GLU A 89 7.77 -22.79 -9.25
CA GLU A 89 7.77 -24.01 -10.06
C GLU A 89 9.16 -24.38 -10.61
N GLN A 90 10.03 -23.39 -10.82
CA GLN A 90 11.35 -23.55 -11.43
C GLN A 90 12.41 -24.00 -10.42
N VAL A 91 12.09 -24.08 -9.12
CA VAL A 91 13.06 -24.51 -8.12
C VAL A 91 13.14 -26.05 -8.07
N PRO A 92 14.34 -26.65 -8.17
CA PRO A 92 14.47 -28.10 -8.18
C PRO A 92 13.88 -28.73 -6.91
N ARG A 93 12.72 -29.39 -7.04
CA ARG A 93 12.10 -30.21 -6.00
C ARG A 93 12.95 -31.46 -5.76
N GLY A 94 13.98 -31.31 -4.93
CA GLY A 94 14.73 -32.46 -4.43
C GLY A 94 13.82 -33.36 -3.59
N LYS A 95 13.48 -34.54 -4.14
CA LYS A 95 12.89 -35.73 -3.49
C LYS A 95 12.22 -35.48 -2.12
N LEU A 96 11.11 -34.74 -2.10
CA LEU A 96 10.14 -34.83 -1.01
C LEU A 96 9.03 -35.74 -1.51
N GLY A 97 8.92 -36.92 -0.89
CA GLY A 97 8.05 -37.99 -1.32
C GLY A 97 6.58 -37.55 -1.39
N GLY A 98 5.95 -37.90 -2.51
CA GLY A 98 4.51 -38.16 -2.67
C GLY A 98 3.54 -37.38 -1.79
N VAL A 99 3.38 -36.09 -2.07
CA VAL A 99 2.15 -35.36 -1.71
C VAL A 99 1.67 -34.62 -2.95
N ASP A 100 0.42 -34.85 -3.30
CA ASP A 100 -0.29 -34.30 -4.46
C ASP A 100 -0.28 -32.75 -4.48
N PRO A 101 -0.57 -32.12 -5.64
CA PRO A 101 -0.44 -30.68 -5.79
C PRO A 101 -1.57 -29.97 -5.04
N ILE A 102 -1.24 -29.40 -3.87
CA ILE A 102 -2.06 -28.36 -3.25
C ILE A 102 -2.05 -27.16 -4.20
N ALA A 103 -3.23 -26.66 -4.56
CA ALA A 103 -3.37 -25.52 -5.46
C ALA A 103 -2.64 -24.29 -4.87
N PRO A 104 -2.00 -23.44 -5.69
CA PRO A 104 -1.12 -22.36 -5.22
C PRO A 104 -1.79 -21.28 -4.33
N TRP A 105 -3.12 -21.28 -4.25
CA TRP A 105 -3.93 -20.28 -3.54
C TRP A 105 -4.61 -20.83 -2.27
N ASP A 106 -4.35 -22.08 -1.88
CA ASP A 106 -5.00 -22.71 -0.72
C ASP A 106 -4.37 -22.23 0.60
N LEU A 107 -4.69 -20.97 0.97
CA LEU A 107 -4.20 -20.23 2.13
C LEU A 107 -4.66 -20.81 3.48
N GLY A 108 -5.49 -21.87 3.49
CA GLY A 108 -6.01 -22.51 4.70
C GLY A 108 -5.05 -23.45 5.42
N ASN A 109 -4.01 -23.95 4.73
CA ASN A 109 -2.98 -24.80 5.33
C ASN A 109 -1.65 -24.05 5.42
N PHE A 110 -1.35 -23.48 6.59
CA PHE A 110 -0.12 -22.74 6.91
C PHE A 110 1.19 -23.53 6.78
N PHE A 111 1.15 -24.79 6.33
CA PHE A 111 2.34 -25.59 6.09
C PHE A 111 2.78 -25.45 4.62
N LEU A 112 3.37 -24.31 4.28
CA LEU A 112 4.16 -24.22 3.05
C LEU A 112 5.26 -25.31 3.10
N PRO A 113 5.52 -26.04 2.00
CA PRO A 113 6.71 -26.87 1.93
C PRO A 113 7.95 -25.99 2.24
N PRO A 114 8.96 -26.52 2.95
CA PRO A 114 10.14 -25.74 3.29
C PRO A 114 10.73 -25.15 2.02
N LEU A 115 10.86 -23.81 2.00
CA LEU A 115 11.44 -23.12 0.86
C LEU A 115 12.83 -23.73 0.58
N PRO A 116 13.17 -23.99 -0.68
CA PRO A 116 14.49 -24.46 -1.04
C PRO A 116 15.58 -23.54 -0.46
N PRO A 117 16.75 -24.06 -0.05
CA PRO A 117 17.76 -23.31 0.71
C PRO A 117 18.27 -22.04 -0.01
N GLN A 118 18.17 -22.00 -1.34
CA GLN A 118 18.51 -20.84 -2.18
C GLN A 118 17.51 -19.67 -2.04
N THR A 119 16.30 -19.95 -1.58
CA THR A 119 15.20 -18.98 -1.40
C THR A 119 14.94 -18.66 0.07
N THR A 120 15.72 -19.25 0.98
CA THR A 120 15.59 -19.00 2.42
C THR A 120 16.37 -17.73 2.76
N PRO A 121 15.74 -16.73 3.41
CA PRO A 121 16.43 -15.51 3.83
C PRO A 121 17.57 -15.84 4.80
N GLN A 122 18.79 -15.50 4.41
CA GLN A 122 19.99 -15.84 5.16
C GLN A 122 20.33 -14.77 6.20
N HIS A 123 20.10 -13.50 5.86
CA HIS A 123 20.44 -12.39 6.75
C HIS A 123 19.32 -12.12 7.77
N PRO A 124 19.63 -11.83 9.06
CA PRO A 124 18.62 -11.52 10.07
C PRO A 124 17.65 -10.39 9.65
N MET A 125 18.16 -9.40 8.91
CA MET A 125 17.36 -8.28 8.40
C MET A 125 16.38 -8.71 7.28
N GLU A 126 16.73 -9.68 6.44
CA GLU A 126 15.82 -10.25 5.43
C GLU A 126 14.67 -11.00 6.10
N ARG A 127 15.00 -11.85 7.08
CA ARG A 127 14.02 -12.55 7.90
C ARG A 127 13.08 -11.58 8.61
N TRP A 128 13.66 -10.53 9.18
CA TRP A 128 12.91 -9.48 9.88
C TRP A 128 11.96 -8.76 8.93
N VAL A 129 12.43 -8.26 7.77
CA VAL A 129 11.55 -7.51 6.86
C VAL A 129 10.45 -8.37 6.26
N LEU A 130 10.75 -9.65 5.96
CA LEU A 130 9.74 -10.61 5.49
C LEU A 130 8.69 -10.90 6.58
N SER A 131 9.10 -10.99 7.84
CA SER A 131 8.14 -11.13 8.94
C SER A 131 7.21 -9.91 9.07
N ARG A 132 7.74 -8.68 8.86
CA ARG A 132 6.95 -7.44 8.86
C ARG A 132 6.04 -7.34 7.65
N LEU A 133 6.49 -7.80 6.49
CA LEU A 133 5.67 -7.89 5.28
C LEU A 133 4.51 -8.86 5.48
N ALA A 134 4.76 -10.06 6.02
CA ALA A 134 3.72 -11.03 6.31
C ALA A 134 2.70 -10.50 7.33
N GLN A 135 3.16 -9.82 8.39
CA GLN A 135 2.27 -9.15 9.35
C GLN A 135 1.42 -8.07 8.70
N ALA A 136 2.02 -7.23 7.84
CA ALA A 136 1.29 -6.19 7.12
C ALA A 136 0.27 -6.77 6.15
N ALA A 137 0.61 -7.83 5.43
CA ALA A 137 -0.31 -8.53 4.53
C ALA A 137 -1.51 -9.12 5.29
N GLY A 138 -1.27 -9.82 6.40
CA GLY A 138 -2.35 -10.37 7.24
C GLY A 138 -3.20 -9.28 7.92
N GLU A 139 -2.62 -8.12 8.25
CA GLU A 139 -3.41 -6.97 8.70
C GLU A 139 -4.27 -6.41 7.56
N CYS A 140 -3.73 -6.27 6.35
CA CYS A 140 -4.49 -5.81 5.20
C CYS A 140 -5.66 -6.74 4.89
N GLU A 141 -5.43 -8.05 4.88
CA GLU A 141 -6.47 -9.06 4.64
C GLU A 141 -7.61 -8.93 5.66
N ARG A 142 -7.30 -8.95 6.96
CA ARG A 142 -8.30 -8.79 8.03
C ARG A 142 -9.09 -7.48 7.91
N ARG A 143 -8.42 -6.38 7.58
CA ARG A 143 -9.07 -5.07 7.41
C ARG A 143 -9.98 -5.05 6.18
N MET A 144 -9.55 -5.66 5.08
CA MET A 144 -10.35 -5.76 3.86
C MET A 144 -11.57 -6.66 4.06
N GLU A 145 -11.45 -7.77 4.79
CA GLU A 145 -12.58 -8.63 5.18
C GLU A 145 -13.59 -7.90 6.06
N ALA A 146 -13.11 -7.03 6.96
CA ALA A 146 -13.95 -6.16 7.79
C ALA A 146 -14.51 -4.94 7.02
N LEU A 147 -14.20 -4.79 5.72
CA LEU A 147 -14.53 -3.61 4.89
C LEU A 147 -13.91 -2.29 5.38
N GLU A 148 -12.91 -2.37 6.24
CA GLU A 148 -12.15 -1.25 6.80
C GLU A 148 -10.98 -0.85 5.88
N VAL A 149 -11.29 -0.38 4.67
CA VAL A 149 -10.28 -0.03 3.65
C VAL A 149 -9.22 0.95 4.16
N HIS A 150 -9.63 1.92 4.99
CA HIS A 150 -8.74 2.89 5.62
C HIS A 150 -7.68 2.24 6.52
N GLY A 151 -8.06 1.19 7.27
CA GLY A 151 -7.14 0.41 8.09
C GLY A 151 -6.13 -0.35 7.23
N ALA A 152 -6.56 -0.90 6.10
CA ALA A 152 -5.66 -1.56 5.15
C ALA A 152 -4.64 -0.57 4.55
N VAL A 153 -5.08 0.63 4.15
CA VAL A 153 -4.17 1.69 3.65
C VAL A 153 -3.14 2.08 4.71
N ALA A 154 -3.57 2.25 5.97
CA ALA A 154 -2.67 2.57 7.07
C ALA A 154 -1.62 1.47 7.31
N ALA A 155 -2.01 0.19 7.22
CA ALA A 155 -1.10 -0.94 7.35
C ALA A 155 -0.03 -0.95 6.25
N VAL A 156 -0.44 -0.74 4.99
CA VAL A 156 0.48 -0.63 3.84
C VAL A 156 1.46 0.53 4.02
N GLN A 157 0.95 1.72 4.39
CA GLN A 157 1.79 2.90 4.63
C GLN A 157 2.80 2.66 5.77
N HIS A 158 2.34 2.03 6.86
CA HIS A 158 3.20 1.70 7.98
C HIS A 158 4.32 0.74 7.58
N PHE A 159 4.02 -0.30 6.80
CA PHE A 159 5.05 -1.20 6.27
C PHE A 159 6.09 -0.44 5.44
N TRP A 160 5.64 0.29 4.42
CA TRP A 160 6.53 0.95 3.47
C TRP A 160 7.41 2.02 4.13
N LEU A 161 6.83 2.87 4.98
CA LEU A 161 7.58 3.95 5.60
C LEU A 161 8.43 3.44 6.75
N ARG A 162 7.80 2.79 7.74
CA ARG A 162 8.46 2.49 9.03
C ARG A 162 9.32 1.24 9.01
N ASN A 163 8.93 0.22 8.25
CA ASN A 163 9.65 -1.04 8.25
C ASN A 163 10.62 -1.11 7.07
N PHE A 164 10.13 -0.82 5.86
CA PHE A 164 10.93 -0.96 4.65
C PHE A 164 11.90 0.21 4.45
N CYS A 165 11.40 1.44 4.33
CA CYS A 165 12.24 2.59 4.03
C CYS A 165 13.13 3.02 5.20
N ASP A 166 12.57 3.17 6.40
CA ASP A 166 13.30 3.73 7.56
C ASP A 166 14.31 2.73 8.15
N VAL A 167 13.99 1.43 8.15
CA VAL A 167 14.81 0.39 8.80
C VAL A 167 15.48 -0.52 7.79
N TYR A 168 14.74 -1.19 6.91
CA TYR A 168 15.33 -2.20 6.02
C TYR A 168 16.32 -1.61 5.00
N LEU A 169 15.96 -0.51 4.33
CA LEU A 169 16.84 0.11 3.34
C LEU A 169 18.06 0.80 3.96
N VAL A 170 18.01 1.15 5.25
CA VAL A 170 19.11 1.84 5.97
C VAL A 170 20.00 0.84 6.72
N GLY A 171 19.39 -0.16 7.35
CA GLY A 171 20.05 -1.18 8.19
C GLY A 171 20.24 -2.53 7.51
N GLY A 172 19.83 -2.67 6.25
CA GLY A 172 20.10 -3.85 5.43
C GLY A 172 21.60 -4.11 5.30
N PRO A 173 22.01 -5.36 5.01
CA PRO A 173 23.40 -5.64 4.70
C PRO A 173 23.85 -4.69 3.57
N PRO A 174 25.09 -4.18 3.60
CA PRO A 174 25.62 -3.41 2.48
C PRO A 174 25.42 -4.26 1.24
N SER A 175 24.65 -3.74 0.29
CA SER A 175 24.42 -4.36 -1.01
C SER A 175 25.75 -4.86 -1.57
N VAL A 176 25.76 -6.15 -1.90
CA VAL A 176 26.86 -6.93 -2.51
C VAL A 176 27.54 -6.15 -3.63
#